data_AF-A0A226NG29-F1
#
_entry.id   AF-A0A226NG29-F1
#
_cell.length_a   1.000
_cell.length_b   1.000
_cell.length_c   1.000
_cell.angle_alpha   90.00
_cell.angle_beta   90.00
_cell.angle_gamma   90.00
#
_symmetry.space_group_name_H-M   'P 1'
#
loop_
_entity.id
_entity.type
_entity.pdbx_description
1 polymer ?
#
loop_
_entity_poly.entity_id
_entity_poly.type
_entity_poly.pdbx_seq_one_letter_code
_entity_poly.pdbx_strand_id
1 'polypeptide(L)'
;MPVDQLKFAELGAEEPAAGEESLAGVKALTAKLKLQTRRPSYLEWEARVRGQPWGRRTPTGAEGTSGHPRAEQDGSVCGFPGMEEALEWLRTELQELQAADQRLAQQLMCLRAQLHRLKVEQACHQHKEMLDDATFGLEGCEEDSDLLCTIPPKAAFLLSMPLKHIGVTRMNINSRRFSLC
;
A
#
# COMPACT_ATOMS: atom_id res chain seq x y z
N MET A 1 -21.73 64.33 -2.59
CA MET A 1 -21.16 63.06 -2.12
C MET A 1 -20.76 62.22 -3.34
N PRO A 2 -19.46 62.16 -3.70
CA PRO A 2 -19.00 61.11 -4.58
C PRO A 2 -18.03 60.18 -3.84
N VAL A 3 -18.28 58.89 -4.04
CA VAL A 3 -17.63 57.73 -3.43
C VAL A 3 -16.16 57.69 -3.84
N ASP A 4 -15.28 57.64 -2.85
CA ASP A 4 -13.84 57.45 -3.02
C ASP A 4 -13.57 56.21 -3.89
N GLN A 5 -12.75 56.43 -4.92
CA GLN A 5 -12.24 55.40 -5.80
C GLN A 5 -11.35 54.45 -4.99
N LEU A 6 -11.94 53.38 -4.46
CA LEU A 6 -11.20 52.21 -4.01
C LEU A 6 -10.53 51.57 -5.23
N LYS A 7 -9.25 51.89 -5.42
CA LYS A 7 -8.37 51.12 -6.31
C LYS A 7 -8.19 49.73 -5.71
N PHE A 8 -8.89 48.77 -6.27
CA PHE A 8 -8.55 47.36 -6.10
C PHE A 8 -7.18 47.15 -6.74
N ALA A 9 -6.14 47.02 -5.90
CA ALA A 9 -4.88 46.46 -6.36
C ALA A 9 -5.14 44.99 -6.70
N GLU A 10 -5.02 44.66 -8.00
CA GLU A 10 -5.03 43.30 -8.49
C GLU A 10 -4.05 42.45 -7.68
N LEU A 11 -4.55 41.36 -7.09
CA LEU A 11 -3.72 40.24 -6.64
C LEU A 11 -2.98 39.69 -7.88
N GLY A 12 -1.78 40.18 -8.14
CA GLY A 12 -0.98 39.74 -9.28
C GLY A 12 0.20 40.66 -9.64
N ALA A 13 0.29 41.86 -9.06
CA ALA A 13 1.41 42.77 -9.32
C ALA A 13 2.50 42.63 -8.24
N GLU A 14 3.28 41.55 -8.35
CA GLU A 14 4.70 41.40 -7.96
C GLU A 14 5.02 39.90 -8.11
N GLU A 15 5.10 39.44 -9.36
CA GLU A 15 5.86 38.25 -9.72
C GLU A 15 7.31 38.72 -9.87
N PRO A 16 8.22 38.42 -8.93
CA PRO A 16 9.63 38.64 -9.17
C PRO A 16 10.05 37.65 -10.26
N ALA A 17 10.34 38.23 -11.43
CA ALA A 17 11.16 37.72 -12.52
C ALA A 17 11.54 36.23 -12.40
N ALA A 18 10.92 35.42 -13.25
CA ALA A 18 11.38 34.08 -13.62
C ALA A 18 12.91 34.05 -13.74
N GLY A 19 13.55 33.41 -12.78
CA GLY A 19 14.99 33.28 -12.69
C GLY A 19 15.42 32.21 -11.71
N GLU A 20 14.78 32.12 -10.55
CA GLU A 20 15.01 31.01 -9.62
C GLU A 20 13.72 30.70 -8.86
N GLU A 21 13.02 29.64 -9.24
CA GLU A 21 12.18 28.88 -8.28
C GLU A 21 13.13 28.25 -7.25
N SER A 22 13.76 29.09 -6.45
CA SER A 22 14.76 28.69 -5.49
C SER A 22 14.07 27.82 -4.45
N LEU A 23 14.72 26.73 -4.03
CA LEU A 23 14.25 25.87 -2.95
C LEU A 23 13.89 26.69 -1.69
N ALA A 24 14.52 27.85 -1.49
CA ALA A 24 14.18 28.80 -0.44
C ALA A 24 12.78 29.42 -0.62
N GLY A 25 12.42 29.84 -1.84
CA GLY A 25 11.10 30.38 -2.17
C GLY A 25 9.99 29.35 -1.97
N VAL A 26 10.19 28.12 -2.44
CA VAL A 26 9.24 27.01 -2.24
C VAL A 26 9.08 26.69 -0.74
N LYS A 27 10.18 26.65 0.03
CA LYS A 27 10.13 26.47 1.50
C LYS A 27 9.39 27.62 2.19
N ALA A 28 9.61 28.87 1.76
CA ALA A 28 8.94 30.05 2.32
C ALA A 28 7.44 30.05 2.03
N LEU A 29 7.03 29.72 0.80
CA LEU A 29 5.62 29.57 0.44
C LEU A 29 4.95 28.44 1.23
N THR A 30 5.63 27.31 1.37
CA THR A 30 5.15 26.17 2.17
C THR A 30 4.93 26.57 3.63
N ALA A 31 5.88 27.31 4.22
CA ALA A 31 5.77 27.82 5.59
C ALA A 31 4.63 28.84 5.74
N LYS A 32 4.50 29.77 4.78
CA LYS A 32 3.44 30.79 4.74
C LYS A 32 2.05 30.16 4.66
N LEU A 33 1.91 29.07 3.90
CA LEU A 33 0.69 28.30 3.74
C LEU A 33 0.47 27.23 4.84
N LYS A 34 1.41 27.10 5.80
CA LYS A 34 1.38 26.11 6.89
C LYS A 34 1.17 24.68 6.41
N LEU A 35 1.73 24.34 5.25
CA LEU A 35 1.59 23.02 4.66
C LEU A 35 2.52 22.03 5.38
N GLN A 36 1.93 20.95 5.89
CA GLN A 36 2.68 19.84 6.48
C GLN A 36 3.24 18.96 5.35
N THR A 37 4.45 19.27 4.88
CA THR A 37 5.11 18.52 3.79
C THR A 37 5.81 17.25 4.28
N ARG A 38 5.84 17.03 5.60
CA ARG A 38 6.47 15.86 6.24
C ARG A 38 5.48 15.14 7.15
N ARG A 39 5.68 13.83 7.30
CA ARG A 39 4.89 13.03 8.24
C ARG A 39 5.17 13.48 9.69
N PRO A 40 4.15 13.55 10.57
CA PRO A 40 4.34 13.96 11.96
C PRO A 40 5.44 13.17 12.69
N SER A 41 5.49 11.85 12.48
CA SER A 41 6.52 10.97 13.05
C SER A 41 7.94 11.33 12.63
N TYR A 42 8.13 11.85 11.42
CA TYR A 42 9.42 12.31 10.96
C TYR A 42 9.84 13.60 11.67
N LEU A 43 8.89 14.52 11.90
CA LEU A 43 9.16 15.77 12.61
C LEU A 43 9.52 15.52 14.08
N GLU A 44 8.82 14.58 14.73
CA GLU A 44 9.14 14.13 16.09
C GLU A 44 10.55 13.52 16.17
N TRP A 45 10.91 12.67 15.21
CA TRP A 45 12.24 12.10 15.10
C TRP A 45 13.30 13.18 14.87
N GLU A 46 13.06 14.13 13.96
CA GLU A 46 13.97 15.22 13.64
C GLU A 46 14.20 16.12 14.86
N ALA A 47 13.13 16.45 15.60
CA ALA A 47 13.22 17.20 16.86
C ALA A 47 14.06 16.45 17.91
N ARG A 48 13.85 15.13 18.06
CA ARG A 48 14.62 14.28 18.98
C ARG A 48 16.10 14.16 18.59
N VAL A 49 16.41 14.17 17.29
CA VAL A 49 17.80 14.10 16.79
C VAL A 49 18.53 15.42 16.90
N ARG A 50 17.88 16.53 16.56
CA ARG A 50 18.50 17.86 16.65
C ARG A 50 18.56 18.39 18.07
N GLY A 51 17.64 17.99 18.95
CA GLY A 51 17.55 18.49 20.32
C GLY A 51 18.53 17.87 21.32
N GLN A 52 19.22 16.78 20.97
CA GLN A 52 20.07 16.03 21.91
C GLN A 52 21.53 16.01 21.44
N PRO A 53 22.50 16.46 22.26
CA PRO A 53 23.92 16.25 22.01
C PRO A 53 24.21 14.75 21.90
N TRP A 54 25.02 14.35 20.93
CA TRP A 54 25.17 12.95 20.55
C TRP A 54 25.77 12.12 21.70
N GLY A 55 26.73 12.70 22.45
CA GLY A 55 27.32 12.09 23.65
C GLY A 55 26.38 11.92 24.85
N ARG A 56 25.16 12.48 24.81
CA ARG A 56 24.17 12.39 25.91
C ARG A 56 23.12 11.30 25.66
N ARG A 57 23.29 10.46 24.64
CA ARG A 57 22.41 9.35 24.27
C ARG A 57 22.78 8.02 24.91
N THR A 58 23.95 7.94 25.54
CA THR A 58 24.40 6.72 26.24
C THR A 58 23.41 6.37 27.37
N PRO A 59 22.80 5.16 27.33
CA PRO A 59 21.83 4.73 28.34
C PRO A 59 22.50 4.15 29.60
N THR A 60 23.80 4.40 29.80
CA THR A 60 24.50 4.00 31.03
C THR A 60 24.27 5.10 32.07
N GLY A 61 23.32 4.84 32.97
CA GLY A 61 22.88 5.78 34.01
C GLY A 61 24.00 6.35 34.86
N ALA A 62 24.48 7.53 34.48
CA ALA A 62 25.18 8.45 35.35
C ALA A 62 24.28 9.66 35.59
N GLU A 63 23.32 9.50 36.51
CA GLU A 63 22.79 10.65 37.24
C GLU A 63 23.92 11.29 38.06
N GLY A 64 23.97 12.62 38.02
CA GLY A 64 24.95 13.45 38.73
C GLY A 64 26.10 13.87 37.80
N THR A 65 26.24 15.12 37.36
CA THR A 65 26.15 16.33 38.17
C THR A 65 25.95 17.53 37.24
N SER A 66 24.89 18.30 37.49
CA SER A 66 24.80 19.68 37.03
C SER A 66 25.88 20.50 37.75
N GLY A 67 26.93 20.90 37.05
CA GLY A 67 28.04 21.65 37.64
C GLY A 67 28.93 22.33 36.61
N HIS A 68 28.51 23.52 36.19
CA HIS A 68 29.31 24.63 35.62
C HIS A 68 29.88 24.54 34.19
N PRO A 69 29.83 25.68 33.43
CA PRO A 69 30.50 25.82 32.15
C PRO A 69 31.94 26.25 32.42
N ARG A 70 32.93 25.44 32.04
CA ARG A 70 34.31 25.92 32.06
C ARG A 70 35.07 25.44 30.84
N ALA A 71 35.38 26.46 30.04
CA ALA A 71 36.48 26.56 29.10
C ALA A 71 36.47 25.55 27.94
N GLU A 72 36.13 26.08 26.76
CA GLU A 72 36.94 25.95 25.55
C GLU A 72 38.02 24.87 25.63
N GLN A 73 37.62 23.63 25.32
CA GLN A 73 38.53 22.67 24.75
C GLN A 73 38.29 22.71 23.25
N ASP A 74 39.20 23.36 22.54
CA ASP A 74 39.29 23.54 21.09
C ASP A 74 39.45 22.22 20.29
N GLY A 75 38.90 21.11 20.82
CA GLY A 75 38.95 19.78 20.23
C GLY A 75 37.73 18.90 20.55
N SER A 76 36.70 19.41 21.25
CA SER A 76 35.47 18.63 21.48
C SER A 76 34.65 18.53 20.21
N VAL A 77 34.60 17.32 19.64
CA VAL A 77 33.78 17.03 18.46
C VAL A 77 32.39 16.59 18.93
N CYS A 78 31.36 17.37 18.60
CA CYS A 78 29.95 17.01 18.81
C CYS A 78 29.56 16.58 20.25
N GLY A 79 30.24 17.11 21.26
CA GLY A 79 29.99 16.78 22.67
C GLY A 79 30.73 15.57 23.20
N PHE A 80 31.65 14.98 22.42
CA PHE A 80 32.63 14.01 22.86
C PHE A 80 33.96 14.71 23.20
N PRO A 81 34.77 14.15 24.13
CA PRO A 81 36.05 14.74 24.51
C PRO A 81 37.15 14.48 23.46
N GLY A 82 36.92 13.59 22.48
CA GLY A 82 37.85 13.35 21.38
C GLY A 82 37.22 12.66 20.16
N MET A 83 37.92 12.71 19.03
CA MET A 83 37.48 12.13 17.74
C MET A 83 37.35 10.60 17.79
N GLU A 84 38.29 9.90 18.45
CA GLU A 84 38.26 8.43 18.54
C GLU A 84 37.03 7.93 19.30
N GLU A 85 36.68 8.58 20.41
CA GLU A 85 35.49 8.23 21.20
C GLU A 85 34.19 8.46 20.41
N ALA A 86 34.13 9.54 19.61
CA ALA A 86 33.00 9.79 18.72
C ALA A 86 32.89 8.71 17.62
N LEU A 87 34.01 8.23 17.09
CA LEU A 87 34.03 7.17 16.08
C LEU A 87 33.68 5.79 16.66
N GLU A 88 34.15 5.48 17.86
CA GLU A 88 33.79 4.25 18.55
C GLU A 88 32.30 4.22 18.89
N TRP A 89 31.76 5.33 19.41
CA TRP A 89 30.31 5.49 19.62
C TRP A 89 29.50 5.32 18.33
N LEU A 90 29.95 5.92 17.22
CA LEU A 90 29.28 5.77 15.94
C LEU A 90 29.28 4.31 15.45
N ARG A 91 30.38 3.58 15.66
CA ARG A 91 30.46 2.16 15.29
C ARG A 91 29.49 1.33 16.12
N THR A 92 29.41 1.56 17.44
CA THR A 92 28.47 0.83 18.31
C THR A 92 27.02 1.13 17.94
N GLU A 93 26.68 2.40 17.75
CA GLU A 93 25.31 2.82 17.38
C GLU A 93 24.90 2.24 16.02
N LEU A 94 25.81 2.24 15.02
CA LEU A 94 25.55 1.61 13.73
C LEU A 94 25.34 0.10 13.83
N GLN A 95 26.10 -0.60 14.68
CA GLN A 95 25.91 -2.02 14.92
C GLN A 95 24.56 -2.31 15.59
N GLU A 96 24.16 -1.49 16.55
CA GLU A 96 22.85 -1.62 17.21
C GLU A 96 21.69 -1.36 16.25
N LEU A 97 21.77 -0.29 15.45
CA LEU A 97 20.77 0.01 14.43
C LEU A 97 20.70 -1.10 13.37
N GLN A 98 21.85 -1.64 12.96
CA GLN A 98 21.89 -2.78 12.03
C GLN A 98 21.23 -4.02 12.64
N ALA A 99 21.50 -4.33 13.92
CA ALA A 99 20.88 -5.46 14.60
C ALA A 99 19.35 -5.28 14.75
N ALA A 100 18.90 -4.06 15.04
CA ALA A 100 17.47 -3.73 15.11
C ALA A 100 16.78 -3.90 13.74
N ASP A 101 17.42 -3.41 12.67
CA ASP A 101 16.90 -3.55 11.31
C ASP A 101 16.85 -5.01 10.85
N GLN A 102 17.88 -5.81 11.16
CA GLN A 102 17.88 -7.25 10.88
C GLN A 102 16.73 -7.96 11.58
N ARG A 103 16.46 -7.64 12.85
CA ARG A 103 15.32 -8.21 13.60
C ARG A 103 13.99 -7.82 12.96
N LEU A 104 13.82 -6.56 12.59
CA LEU A 104 12.61 -6.07 11.94
C LEU A 104 12.40 -6.71 10.57
N ALA A 105 13.46 -6.85 9.76
CA ALA A 105 13.42 -7.53 8.49
C ALA A 105 12.99 -9.01 8.64
N GLN A 106 13.54 -9.72 9.63
CA GLN A 106 13.12 -11.09 9.95
C GLN A 106 11.63 -11.15 10.31
N GLN A 107 11.15 -10.24 11.17
CA GLN A 107 9.73 -10.16 11.53
C GLN A 107 8.84 -9.91 10.31
N LEU A 108 9.21 -8.97 9.44
CA LEU A 108 8.47 -8.68 8.22
C LEU A 108 8.45 -9.86 7.25
N MET A 109 9.57 -10.60 7.12
CA MET A 109 9.61 -11.81 6.31
C MET A 109 8.68 -12.90 6.87
N CYS A 110 8.68 -13.11 8.19
CA CYS A 110 7.76 -14.05 8.84
C CYS A 110 6.29 -13.66 8.61
N LEU A 111 5.95 -12.38 8.82
CA LEU A 111 4.59 -11.87 8.60
C LEU A 111 4.16 -12.01 7.14
N ARG A 112 5.06 -11.72 6.19
CA ARG A 112 4.79 -11.90 4.76
C ARG A 112 4.51 -13.36 4.42
N ALA A 113 5.26 -14.30 4.97
CA ALA A 113 5.04 -15.73 4.75
C ALA A 113 3.68 -16.19 5.33
N GLN A 114 3.34 -15.76 6.54
CA GLN A 114 2.05 -16.05 7.16
C GLN A 114 0.89 -15.49 6.36
N LEU A 115 0.98 -14.22 5.93
CA LEU A 115 -0.03 -13.57 5.11
C LEU A 115 -0.22 -14.28 3.77
N HIS A 116 0.88 -14.72 3.14
CA HIS A 116 0.80 -15.50 1.91
C HIS A 116 0.08 -16.84 2.13
N ARG A 117 0.44 -17.58 3.19
CA ARG A 117 -0.23 -18.83 3.56
C ARG A 117 -1.73 -18.63 3.74
N LEU A 118 -2.12 -17.63 4.55
CA LEU A 118 -3.54 -17.33 4.81
C LEU A 118 -4.30 -16.94 3.52
N LYS A 119 -3.66 -16.19 2.61
CA LYS A 119 -4.27 -15.86 1.31
C LYS A 119 -4.50 -17.10 0.45
N VAL A 120 -3.56 -18.03 0.43
CA VAL A 120 -3.72 -19.29 -0.30
C VAL A 120 -4.85 -20.12 0.32
N GLU A 121 -4.86 -20.26 1.65
CA GLU A 121 -5.94 -20.97 2.37
C GLU A 121 -7.32 -20.35 2.09
N GLN A 122 -7.42 -19.02 2.10
CA GLN A 122 -8.65 -18.29 1.75
C GLN A 122 -9.09 -18.56 0.30
N ALA A 123 -8.17 -18.52 -0.66
CA ALA A 123 -8.50 -18.80 -2.07
C ALA A 123 -8.98 -20.25 -2.27
N CYS A 124 -8.35 -21.21 -1.59
CA CYS A 124 -8.79 -22.61 -1.61
C CYS A 124 -10.20 -22.76 -1.03
N HIS A 125 -10.51 -22.07 0.08
CA HIS A 125 -11.83 -22.11 0.69
C HIS A 125 -12.90 -21.55 -0.24
N GLN A 126 -12.66 -20.36 -0.83
CA GLN A 126 -13.58 -19.75 -1.81
C GLN A 126 -13.82 -20.66 -3.01
N HIS A 127 -12.78 -21.33 -3.51
CA HIS A 127 -12.94 -22.28 -4.61
C HIS A 127 -13.77 -23.50 -4.20
N LYS A 128 -13.58 -23.99 -2.96
CA LYS A 128 -14.41 -25.08 -2.43
C LYS A 128 -15.88 -24.69 -2.34
N GLU A 129 -16.18 -23.50 -1.81
CA GLU A 129 -17.56 -23.00 -1.74
C GLU A 129 -18.19 -22.91 -3.14
N MET A 130 -17.45 -22.40 -4.13
CA MET A 130 -17.91 -22.37 -5.52
C MET A 130 -18.22 -23.76 -6.09
N LEU A 131 -17.37 -24.75 -5.79
CA LEU A 131 -17.61 -26.13 -6.22
C LEU A 131 -18.83 -26.72 -5.51
N ASP A 132 -18.94 -26.52 -4.19
CA ASP A 132 -20.07 -27.01 -3.39
C ASP A 132 -21.40 -26.38 -3.89
N ASP A 133 -21.42 -25.09 -4.23
CA ASP A 133 -22.56 -24.40 -4.84
C ASP A 133 -22.94 -24.99 -6.20
N ALA A 134 -21.95 -25.29 -7.06
CA ALA A 134 -22.18 -25.90 -8.35
C ALA A 134 -22.70 -27.33 -8.23
N THR A 135 -22.19 -28.10 -7.26
CA THR A 135 -22.67 -29.46 -6.95
C THR A 135 -24.12 -29.43 -6.47
N PHE A 136 -24.46 -28.53 -5.54
CA PHE A 136 -25.85 -28.36 -5.08
C PHE A 136 -26.81 -27.97 -6.23
N GLY A 137 -26.36 -27.10 -7.14
CA GLY A 137 -27.14 -26.74 -8.33
C GLY A 137 -27.40 -27.90 -9.29
N LEU A 138 -26.49 -28.89 -9.34
CA LEU A 138 -26.65 -30.10 -10.17
C LEU A 138 -27.56 -31.14 -9.50
N GLU A 139 -27.49 -31.30 -8.18
CA GLU A 139 -28.36 -32.23 -7.42
C GLU A 139 -29.85 -31.92 -7.64
N GLY A 140 -30.22 -30.63 -7.70
CA GLY A 140 -31.59 -30.21 -8.02
C GLY A 140 -32.04 -30.50 -9.46
N CYS A 141 -31.13 -30.86 -10.38
CA CYS A 141 -31.45 -31.24 -11.76
C CYS A 141 -31.52 -32.78 -11.96
N GLU A 142 -31.01 -33.58 -11.02
CA GLU A 142 -31.10 -35.04 -11.09
C GLU A 142 -32.51 -35.55 -10.73
N GLU A 143 -33.20 -34.91 -9.78
CA GLU A 143 -34.58 -35.27 -9.39
C GLU A 143 -35.58 -35.16 -10.56
N ASP A 144 -35.38 -34.21 -11.48
CA ASP A 144 -36.19 -34.07 -12.71
C ASP A 144 -35.70 -35.00 -13.85
N SER A 145 -34.47 -35.51 -13.78
CA SER A 145 -33.90 -36.42 -14.78
C SER A 145 -34.29 -37.88 -14.56
N ASP A 146 -34.63 -38.29 -13.33
CA ASP A 146 -35.17 -39.63 -13.05
C ASP A 146 -36.52 -39.88 -13.75
N LEU A 147 -37.27 -38.81 -14.05
CA LEU A 147 -38.47 -38.86 -14.90
C LEU A 147 -38.15 -38.95 -16.41
N LEU A 148 -36.93 -38.60 -16.83
CA LEU A 148 -36.49 -38.60 -18.24
C LEU A 148 -35.58 -39.79 -18.61
N CYS A 149 -35.12 -40.59 -17.64
CA CYS A 149 -34.38 -41.83 -17.87
C CYS A 149 -35.24 -43.00 -18.38
N THR A 150 -36.53 -42.79 -18.67
CA THR A 150 -37.38 -43.77 -19.39
C THR A 150 -37.34 -43.62 -20.91
N ILE A 151 -36.33 -42.98 -21.46
CA ILE A 151 -36.12 -42.93 -22.92
C ILE A 151 -35.18 -44.07 -23.31
N PRO A 152 -35.64 -45.06 -24.12
CA PRO A 152 -34.77 -46.15 -24.55
C PRO A 152 -33.51 -45.60 -25.24
N PRO A 153 -32.32 -46.19 -25.03
CA PRO A 153 -31.04 -45.67 -25.56
C PRO A 153 -31.01 -45.53 -27.09
N LYS A 154 -31.97 -46.13 -27.81
CA LYS A 154 -32.15 -45.97 -29.27
C LYS A 154 -32.80 -44.64 -29.68
N ALA A 155 -33.41 -43.89 -28.76
CA ALA A 155 -34.06 -42.60 -29.05
C ALA A 155 -33.16 -41.38 -28.76
N ALA A 156 -32.07 -41.54 -28.00
CA ALA A 156 -31.11 -40.47 -27.69
C ALA A 156 -30.34 -39.94 -28.93
N PHE A 157 -30.32 -40.69 -30.04
CA PHE A 157 -29.60 -40.32 -31.27
C PHE A 157 -30.50 -39.75 -32.38
N LEU A 158 -31.80 -39.55 -32.13
CA LEU A 158 -32.73 -39.04 -33.14
C LEU A 158 -33.10 -37.58 -32.86
N LEU A 159 -32.16 -36.67 -33.13
CA LEU A 159 -32.25 -35.21 -32.92
C LEU A 159 -32.77 -34.86 -31.52
N SER A 160 -31.86 -34.35 -30.70
CA SER A 160 -32.17 -33.77 -29.40
C SER A 160 -33.46 -32.93 -29.47
N MET A 161 -34.28 -33.03 -28.42
CA MET A 161 -35.55 -32.31 -28.30
C MET A 161 -35.51 -30.78 -28.59
N PRO A 162 -34.39 -30.03 -28.51
CA PRO A 162 -34.38 -28.61 -28.85
C PRO A 162 -34.80 -28.31 -30.30
N LEU A 163 -34.41 -29.16 -31.28
CA LEU A 163 -34.65 -28.88 -32.69
C LEU A 163 -36.11 -29.14 -33.13
N LYS A 164 -36.81 -30.03 -32.42
CA LYS A 164 -38.23 -30.33 -32.67
C LYS A 164 -39.14 -29.14 -32.33
N HIS A 165 -38.81 -28.38 -31.27
CA HIS A 165 -39.58 -27.20 -30.86
C HIS A 165 -39.51 -26.06 -31.89
N ILE A 166 -38.52 -26.09 -32.79
CA ILE A 166 -38.32 -25.13 -33.89
C ILE A 166 -38.80 -25.74 -35.23
N GLY A 167 -39.45 -26.91 -35.20
CA GLY A 167 -39.97 -27.59 -36.39
C GLY A 167 -38.91 -28.25 -37.27
N VAL A 168 -37.66 -28.34 -36.81
CA VAL A 168 -36.55 -28.91 -37.58
C VAL A 168 -36.49 -30.43 -37.36
N THR A 169 -36.69 -31.18 -38.44
CA THR A 169 -36.63 -32.65 -38.46
C THR A 169 -35.39 -33.16 -39.21
N ARG A 170 -35.05 -34.45 -39.06
CA ARG A 170 -33.91 -35.05 -39.79
C ARG A 170 -34.07 -34.94 -41.30
N MET A 171 -35.31 -34.94 -41.79
CA MET A 171 -35.63 -34.73 -43.20
C MET A 171 -35.29 -33.31 -43.66
N ASN A 172 -35.45 -32.32 -42.79
CA ASN A 172 -35.14 -30.91 -43.04
C ASN A 172 -33.62 -30.69 -43.18
N ILE A 173 -32.83 -31.30 -42.29
CA ILE A 173 -31.36 -31.19 -42.29
C ILE A 173 -30.73 -31.99 -43.45
N ASN A 174 -31.21 -33.20 -43.70
CA ASN A 174 -30.65 -34.08 -44.73
C ASN A 174 -30.97 -33.63 -46.17
N SER A 175 -32.01 -32.81 -46.37
CA SER A 175 -32.39 -32.33 -47.69
C SER A 175 -31.73 -31.00 -48.09
N ARG A 176 -30.98 -30.33 -47.19
CA ARG A 176 -30.21 -29.08 -47.44
C ARG A 176 -30.93 -28.08 -48.36
N ARG A 177 -32.23 -27.86 -48.15
CA ARG A 177 -33.03 -26.90 -48.92
C ARG A 177 -33.68 -25.91 -47.98
N PHE A 178 -32.93 -24.88 -47.62
CA PHE A 178 -33.55 -23.65 -47.15
C PHE A 178 -34.12 -22.93 -48.38
N SER A 179 -35.42 -23.06 -48.64
CA SER A 179 -36.11 -22.06 -49.46
C SER A 179 -36.56 -20.95 -48.51
N LEU A 180 -35.91 -19.80 -48.59
CA LEU A 180 -36.36 -18.58 -47.93
C LEU A 180 -37.56 -18.03 -48.69
N CYS A 181 -38.65 -17.73 -47.97
CA CYS A 181 -39.60 -16.71 -48.37
C CYS A 181 -39.25 -15.43 -47.61
#